data_AF-A0AA39FII4-F1
#
_entry.id   AF-A0AA39FII4-F1
#
_cell.length_a   1.000
_cell.length_b   1.000
_cell.length_c   1.000
_cell.angle_alpha   90.00
_cell.angle_beta   90.00
_cell.angle_gamma   90.00
#
_symmetry.space_group_name_H-M   'P 1'
#
loop_
_entity.id
_entity.type
_entity.pdbx_description
1 polymer ?
#
loop_
_entity_poly.entity_id
_entity_poly.type
_entity_poly.pdbx_seq_one_letter_code
_entity_poly.pdbx_strand_id
1 'polypeptide(L)'
;MQAGTQGRRISVLTNMIKIVFESNFNIKAMHYDVKFDPDKPKYIKKPAFAALREAHFPKCWPAFDGRTNIYSAGNLPFGKSLSTEVTFFDEERQKDQTVKVTMEKVNEIDMSWL
;
A
#
# COMPACT_ATOMS: atom_id res chain seq x y z
N MET A 1 -22.29 -10.97 21.73
CA MET A 1 -21.22 -11.27 22.71
C MET A 1 -21.58 -10.60 24.02
N GLN A 2 -21.61 -11.36 25.13
CA GLN A 2 -21.88 -10.81 26.45
C GLN A 2 -20.56 -10.82 27.24
N ALA A 3 -20.17 -9.67 27.78
CA ALA A 3 -18.96 -9.55 28.57
C ALA A 3 -19.15 -10.13 29.99
N GLY A 4 -18.07 -10.54 30.64
CA GLY A 4 -18.09 -11.02 32.03
C GLY A 4 -18.53 -9.93 33.03
N THR A 5 -19.24 -10.33 34.07
CA THR A 5 -19.94 -9.40 34.99
C THR A 5 -19.45 -9.43 36.44
N GLN A 6 -18.60 -10.39 36.81
CA GLN A 6 -18.10 -10.53 38.17
C GLN A 6 -16.93 -9.57 38.45
N GLY A 7 -16.79 -9.17 39.72
CA GLY A 7 -15.69 -8.32 40.20
C GLY A 7 -16.03 -6.84 40.32
N ARG A 8 -15.05 -6.06 40.78
CA ARG A 8 -15.18 -4.60 40.93
C ARG A 8 -14.77 -3.91 39.63
N ARG A 9 -15.58 -2.95 39.17
CA ARG A 9 -15.24 -2.11 38.02
C ARG A 9 -14.02 -1.25 38.34
N ILE A 10 -13.06 -1.24 37.42
CA ILE A 10 -11.85 -0.43 37.49
C ILE A 10 -11.62 0.25 36.14
N SER A 11 -10.91 1.39 36.16
CA SER A 11 -10.43 2.05 34.95
C SER A 11 -9.00 1.60 34.68
N VAL A 12 -8.70 1.27 33.43
CA VAL A 12 -7.36 0.91 32.98
C VAL A 12 -6.94 1.80 31.83
N LEU A 13 -5.66 2.17 31.81
CA LEU A 13 -5.04 2.75 30.64
C LEU A 13 -4.52 1.62 29.77
N THR A 14 -4.66 1.77 28.45
CA THR A 14 -4.18 0.80 27.47
C THR A 14 -3.27 1.51 26.49
N ASN A 15 -2.41 0.76 25.81
CA ASN A 15 -1.63 1.26 24.68
C ASN A 15 -2.47 1.19 23.38
N MET A 16 -3.70 1.69 23.43
CA MET A 16 -4.59 1.77 22.28
C MET A 16 -4.83 3.23 21.91
N ILE A 17 -4.68 3.54 20.62
CA ILE A 17 -4.92 4.87 20.07
C ILE A 17 -6.20 4.80 19.24
N LYS A 18 -7.14 5.70 19.50
CA LYS A 18 -8.38 5.80 18.73
C LYS A 18 -8.06 6.36 17.33
N ILE A 19 -8.39 5.60 16.30
CA ILE A 19 -8.38 6.07 14.91
C ILE A 19 -9.78 6.63 14.63
N VAL A 20 -9.85 7.85 14.09
CA VAL A 20 -11.11 8.53 13.75
C VAL A 20 -11.21 8.62 12.23
N PHE A 21 -12.26 8.04 11.67
CA PHE A 21 -12.61 8.17 10.25
C PHE A 21 -13.72 9.20 10.11
N GLU A 22 -13.43 10.29 9.40
CA GLU A 22 -14.40 11.37 9.16
C GLU A 22 -15.47 10.95 8.14
N SER A 23 -16.60 11.67 8.10
CA SER A 23 -17.72 11.36 7.19
C SER A 23 -17.36 11.39 5.70
N ASN A 24 -16.27 12.07 5.32
CA ASN A 24 -15.75 12.13 3.96
C ASN A 24 -14.68 11.06 3.67
N PHE A 25 -14.45 10.12 4.59
CA PHE A 25 -13.51 9.02 4.39
C PHE A 25 -13.93 8.17 3.19
N ASN A 26 -12.99 7.90 2.29
CA ASN A 26 -13.28 7.01 1.18
C ASN A 26 -13.29 5.54 1.67
N ILE A 27 -14.48 4.96 1.73
CA ILE A 27 -14.70 3.56 2.09
C ILE A 27 -14.18 2.58 1.03
N LYS A 28 -13.83 3.03 -0.17
CA LYS A 28 -13.33 2.18 -1.26
C LYS A 28 -11.81 2.22 -1.32
N ALA A 29 -11.18 1.09 -1.01
CA ALA A 29 -9.75 0.88 -1.27
C ALA A 29 -9.56 0.05 -2.53
N MET A 30 -8.63 0.43 -3.40
CA MET A 30 -8.32 -0.30 -4.63
C MET A 30 -7.10 -1.18 -4.39
N HIS A 31 -7.19 -2.46 -4.76
CA HIS A 31 -6.10 -3.43 -4.70
C HIS A 31 -5.53 -3.68 -6.10
N TYR A 32 -4.21 -3.58 -6.20
CA TYR A 32 -3.44 -3.87 -7.39
C TYR A 32 -2.36 -4.90 -7.07
N ASP A 33 -2.06 -5.74 -8.05
CA ASP A 33 -0.91 -6.62 -8.04
C ASP A 33 0.25 -5.97 -8.77
N VAL A 34 1.47 -6.20 -8.30
CA VAL A 34 2.71 -5.74 -8.93
C VAL A 34 3.69 -6.88 -9.18
N LYS A 35 4.29 -6.85 -10.37
CA LYS A 35 5.35 -7.77 -10.81
C LYS A 35 6.57 -6.97 -11.20
N PHE A 36 7.74 -7.47 -10.80
CA PHE A 36 9.05 -6.90 -11.12
C PHE A 36 9.79 -7.89 -12.02
N ASP A 37 10.29 -7.42 -13.15
CA ASP A 37 11.03 -8.22 -14.13
C ASP A 37 12.39 -7.56 -14.42
N PRO A 38 13.52 -8.22 -14.12
CA PRO A 38 13.62 -9.56 -13.51
C PRO A 38 13.18 -9.56 -12.04
N ASP A 39 12.86 -10.74 -11.48
CA ASP A 39 12.51 -10.82 -10.06
C ASP A 39 13.68 -10.34 -9.18
N LYS A 40 13.34 -9.51 -8.19
CA LYS A 40 14.30 -8.84 -7.30
C LYS A 40 13.98 -9.11 -5.83
N PRO A 41 14.98 -9.05 -4.94
CA PRO A 41 14.74 -9.13 -3.52
C PRO A 41 13.93 -7.94 -2.99
N LYS A 42 13.26 -8.13 -1.84
CA LYS A 42 12.35 -7.15 -1.22
C LYS A 42 12.96 -5.76 -1.02
N TYR A 43 14.25 -5.69 -0.67
CA TYR A 43 14.94 -4.43 -0.42
C TYR A 43 15.14 -3.60 -1.70
N ILE A 44 15.14 -4.22 -2.89
CA ILE A 44 15.18 -3.55 -4.20
C ILE A 44 13.77 -3.17 -4.68
N LYS A 45 12.76 -4.01 -4.41
CA LYS A 45 11.38 -3.76 -4.84
C LYS A 45 10.81 -2.46 -4.26
N LYS A 46 11.16 -2.14 -3.01
CA LYS A 46 10.72 -0.90 -2.33
C LYS A 46 11.23 0.38 -3.02
N PRO A 47 12.54 0.60 -3.24
CA PRO A 47 13.03 1.78 -3.94
C PRO A 47 12.58 1.83 -5.40
N ALA A 48 12.50 0.68 -6.09
CA ALA A 48 11.93 0.63 -7.44
C ALA A 48 10.47 1.11 -7.47
N PHE A 49 9.65 0.68 -6.51
CA PHE A 49 8.27 1.15 -6.40
C PHE A 49 8.18 2.63 -5.98
N ALA A 50 9.06 3.10 -5.10
CA ALA A 50 9.11 4.51 -4.71
C ALA A 50 9.41 5.40 -5.92
N ALA A 51 10.40 5.04 -6.74
CA ALA A 51 10.71 5.74 -7.98
C ALA A 51 9.54 5.69 -8.98
N LEU A 52 8.85 4.54 -9.10
CA LEU A 52 7.63 4.43 -9.92
C LEU A 52 6.55 5.41 -9.47
N ARG A 53 6.32 5.45 -8.16
CA ARG A 53 5.30 6.30 -7.53
C ARG A 53 5.60 7.77 -7.77
N GLU A 54 6.85 8.19 -7.61
CA GLU A 54 7.26 9.58 -7.85
C GLU A 54 7.06 9.99 -9.31
N ALA A 55 7.37 9.09 -10.26
CA ALA A 55 7.22 9.36 -11.68
C ALA A 55 5.75 9.39 -12.15
N HIS A 56 4.92 8.45 -11.69
CA HIS A 56 3.57 8.22 -12.25
C HIS A 56 2.43 8.70 -11.35
N PHE A 57 2.66 8.78 -10.04
CA PHE A 57 1.62 9.03 -9.04
C PHE A 57 2.00 10.18 -8.08
N PRO A 58 2.38 11.39 -8.56
CA PRO A 58 2.80 12.48 -7.66
C PRO A 58 1.66 13.00 -6.75
N LYS A 59 0.40 12.79 -7.15
CA LYS A 59 -0.79 13.22 -6.42
C LYS A 59 -1.49 12.09 -5.65
N CYS A 60 -1.04 10.85 -5.84
CA CYS A 60 -1.66 9.67 -5.25
C CYS A 60 -0.57 8.83 -4.59
N TRP A 61 -0.73 8.48 -3.33
CA TRP A 61 0.32 7.79 -2.57
C TRP A 61 -0.10 6.35 -2.29
N PRO A 62 -0.05 5.44 -3.29
CA PRO A 62 -0.35 4.04 -3.07
C PRO A 62 0.64 3.42 -2.08
N ALA A 63 0.10 2.59 -1.18
CA ALA A 63 0.86 1.80 -0.22
C ALA A 63 1.29 0.48 -0.86
N PHE A 64 2.52 0.05 -0.60
CA PHE A 64 3.08 -1.21 -1.11
C PHE A 64 3.56 -2.08 0.05
N ASP A 65 3.19 -3.35 0.05
CA ASP A 65 3.55 -4.33 1.10
C ASP A 65 5.03 -4.78 1.06
N GLY A 66 5.72 -4.46 -0.04
CA GLY A 66 7.10 -4.86 -0.30
C GLY A 66 7.24 -6.18 -1.07
N ARG A 67 6.14 -6.79 -1.53
CA ARG A 67 6.15 -8.05 -2.29
C ARG A 67 5.37 -7.93 -3.59
N THR A 68 4.05 -7.99 -3.52
CA THR A 68 3.17 -8.04 -4.71
C THR A 68 1.92 -7.20 -4.57
N ASN A 69 1.55 -6.73 -3.37
CA ASN A 69 0.26 -6.07 -3.17
C ASN A 69 0.43 -4.56 -3.01
N ILE A 70 -0.40 -3.82 -3.74
CA ILE A 70 -0.49 -2.37 -3.68
C ILE A 70 -1.92 -1.97 -3.35
N TYR A 71 -2.07 -1.00 -2.46
CA TYR A 71 -3.36 -0.44 -2.06
C TYR A 71 -3.39 1.06 -2.27
N SER A 72 -4.49 1.59 -2.79
CA SER A 72 -4.71 3.04 -2.88
C SER A 72 -6.11 3.41 -2.42
N ALA A 73 -6.27 4.63 -1.92
CA ALA A 73 -7.55 5.18 -1.49
C ALA A 73 -8.50 5.54 -2.65
N GLY A 74 -8.24 5.06 -3.86
CA GLY A 74 -8.98 5.44 -5.07
C GLY A 74 -8.30 4.89 -6.31
N ASN A 75 -8.94 5.03 -7.47
CA ASN A 75 -8.35 4.55 -8.73
C ASN A 75 -7.08 5.35 -9.04
N LEU A 76 -5.98 4.64 -9.27
CA LEU A 76 -4.76 5.23 -9.82
C LEU A 76 -5.01 5.69 -11.27
N PRO A 77 -4.26 6.68 -11.78
CA PRO A 77 -4.46 7.29 -13.10
C PRO A 77 -4.00 6.39 -14.26
N PHE A 78 -4.28 5.10 -14.18
CA PHE A 78 -4.15 4.12 -15.25
C PHE A 78 -5.39 3.22 -15.25
N GLY A 79 -5.76 2.68 -16.41
CA GLY A 79 -6.94 1.84 -16.55
C GLY A 79 -6.79 0.48 -15.85
N LYS A 80 -6.61 -0.58 -16.64
CA LYS A 80 -6.52 -1.96 -16.11
C LYS A 80 -5.10 -2.36 -15.72
N SER A 81 -4.11 -1.94 -16.50
CA SER A 81 -2.71 -2.33 -16.33
C SER A 81 -1.78 -1.17 -16.69
N LEU A 82 -0.64 -1.10 -16.00
CA LEU A 82 0.47 -0.19 -16.27
C LEU A 82 1.75 -1.02 -16.30
N SER A 83 2.52 -0.94 -17.38
CA SER A 83 3.86 -1.54 -17.47
C SER A 83 4.83 -0.43 -17.82
N THR A 84 5.83 -0.20 -16.96
CA THR A 84 6.85 0.84 -17.15
C THR A 84 8.21 0.33 -16.69
N GLU A 85 9.26 0.83 -17.31
CA GLU A 85 10.60 0.69 -16.77
C GLU A 85 10.85 1.83 -15.78
N VAL A 86 11.53 1.51 -14.69
CA VAL A 86 11.85 2.47 -13.64
C VAL A 86 13.31 2.30 -13.27
N THR A 87 14.02 3.42 -13.29
CA THR A 87 15.40 3.51 -12.82
C THR A 87 15.40 4.02 -11.39
N PHE A 88 16.11 3.34 -10.51
CA PHE A 88 16.32 3.75 -9.12
C PHE A 88 17.78 3.52 -8.74
N PHE A 89 18.26 4.29 -7.77
CA PHE A 89 19.59 4.13 -7.21
C PHE A 89 19.61 2.98 -6.19
N ASP A 90 20.45 1.97 -6.42
CA ASP A 90 20.70 0.89 -5.46
C ASP A 90 21.83 1.31 -4.51
N GLU A 91 21.47 1.63 -3.27
CA GLU A 91 22.40 2.06 -2.23
C GLU A 91 23.42 0.96 -1.85
N GLU A 92 23.07 -0.33 -1.92
CA GLU A 92 24.01 -1.40 -1.58
C GLU A 92 25.10 -1.54 -2.64
N ARG A 93 24.72 -1.37 -3.91
CA ARG A 93 25.61 -1.55 -5.06
C ARG A 93 26.19 -0.24 -5.58
N GLN A 94 25.77 0.89 -5.01
CA GLN A 94 26.15 2.25 -5.40
C GLN A 94 26.00 2.47 -6.92
N LYS A 95 24.88 2.01 -7.49
CA LYS A 95 24.63 2.10 -8.93
C LYS A 95 23.15 2.22 -9.25
N ASP A 96 22.86 2.84 -10.38
CA ASP A 96 21.52 2.83 -10.94
C ASP A 96 21.14 1.45 -11.47
N GLN A 97 19.90 1.06 -11.22
CA GLN A 97 19.30 -0.14 -11.78
C GLN A 97 17.96 0.20 -12.40
N THR A 98 17.73 -0.35 -13.59
CA THR A 98 16.45 -0.31 -14.27
C THR A 98 15.75 -1.65 -14.09
N VAL A 99 14.49 -1.61 -13.68
CA VAL A 99 13.63 -2.79 -13.55
C VAL A 99 12.30 -2.48 -14.23
N LYS A 100 11.76 -3.47 -14.95
CA LYS A 100 10.43 -3.38 -15.52
C LYS A 100 9.41 -3.72 -14.44
N VAL A 101 8.46 -2.82 -14.22
CA VAL A 101 7.42 -2.96 -13.21
C VAL A 101 6.07 -2.99 -13.91
N THR A 102 5.28 -4.02 -13.64
CA THR A 102 3.92 -4.18 -14.17
C THR A 102 2.93 -4.17 -13.02
N MET A 103 1.95 -3.29 -13.07
CA MET A 103 0.84 -3.17 -12.12
C MET A 103 -0.48 -3.52 -12.79
N GLU A 104 -1.33 -4.29 -12.13
CA GLU A 104 -2.65 -4.71 -12.63
C GLU A 104 -3.71 -4.48 -11.56
N LYS A 105 -4.86 -3.91 -11.93
CA LYS A 105 -5.99 -3.76 -11.00
C LYS A 105 -6.65 -5.12 -10.77
N VAL A 106 -6.72 -5.52 -9.50
CA VAL A 106 -7.25 -6.83 -9.10
C VAL A 106 -8.64 -6.71 -8.50
N ASN A 107 -8.81 -5.82 -7.52
CA ASN A 107 -10.06 -5.75 -6.78
C ASN A 107 -10.36 -4.35 -6.21
N GLU A 108 -11.61 -4.14 -5.82
CA GLU A 108 -12.07 -3.04 -4.99
C GLU A 108 -12.53 -3.62 -3.64
N ILE A 109 -11.96 -3.09 -2.56
CA ILE A 109 -12.24 -3.49 -1.18
C ILE A 109 -13.20 -2.46 -0.59
N ASP A 110 -14.37 -2.93 -0.17
CA ASP A 110 -15.32 -2.12 0.59
C ASP A 110 -14.96 -2.15 2.08
N MET A 111 -14.72 -0.95 2.63
CA MET A 111 -14.42 -0.70 4.03
C MET A 111 -15.61 -0.12 4.78
N SER A 112 -16.84 -0.27 4.28
CA SER A 112 -18.09 0.13 4.95
C SER A 112 -18.33 -0.53 6.31
N TRP A 113 -17.55 -1.56 6.65
CA TRP A 113 -17.59 -2.24 7.95
C TRP A 113 -16.78 -1.54 9.05
N LEU A 114 -16.03 -0.48 8.73
CA LEU A 114 -15.32 0.38 9.68
C LEU A 114 -16.27 1.39 10.35
#